data_AF-A0A6S6PKK4-F1
#
_entry.id   AF-A0A6S6PKK4-F1
#
_cell.length_a   1.000
_cell.length_b   1.000
_cell.length_c   1.000
_cell.angle_alpha   90.00
_cell.angle_beta   90.00
_cell.angle_gamma   90.00
#
_symmetry.space_group_name_H-M   'P 1'
#
loop_
_entity.id
_entity.type
_entity.pdbx_description
1 polymer ?
#
loop_
_entity_poly.entity_id
_entity_poly.type
_entity_poly.pdbx_seq_one_letter_code
_entity_poly.pdbx_strand_id
1 'polypeptide(L)'
;MTDDPSALITTVELTWIEKQVERWLRFGRPLADTILDRQRRMLSFAPGSVFAFVRWAANKYGTVESHIDIVRTVGSGEDYQTVPCVQPGGEVLLHQSSWPRVQRVLEVIDAVEALDIDPTEVSPDYWRHLHHRLEARQQPDAYTKARHRAWLRRRALH
;
A
#
# COMPACT_ATOMS: atom_id res chain seq x y z
N MET A 1 1.22 -21.73 -16.52
CA MET A 1 0.12 -20.87 -16.98
C MET A 1 -1.15 -21.58 -16.59
N THR A 2 -1.62 -21.31 -15.37
CA THR A 2 -2.84 -21.89 -14.81
C THR A 2 -3.67 -20.70 -14.36
N ASP A 3 -4.67 -20.36 -15.17
CA ASP A 3 -5.71 -19.43 -14.78
C ASP A 3 -6.56 -20.21 -13.76
N ASP A 4 -6.30 -20.00 -12.47
CA ASP A 4 -7.10 -20.60 -11.41
C ASP A 4 -8.29 -19.65 -11.18
N PRO A 5 -9.52 -20.02 -11.58
CA PRO A 5 -10.70 -19.16 -11.45
C PRO A 5 -11.08 -18.86 -10.00
N SER A 6 -10.36 -19.42 -9.02
CA SER A 6 -10.51 -19.14 -7.58
C SER A 6 -9.59 -18.02 -7.05
N ALA A 7 -8.65 -17.50 -7.85
CA ALA A 7 -7.78 -16.42 -7.43
C ALA A 7 -8.54 -15.09 -7.42
N LEU A 8 -8.93 -14.64 -6.22
CA LEU A 8 -9.60 -13.37 -6.04
C LEU A 8 -8.66 -12.21 -6.41
N ILE A 9 -8.91 -11.57 -7.55
CA ILE A 9 -8.16 -10.39 -7.99
C ILE A 9 -8.64 -9.18 -7.19
N THR A 10 -7.70 -8.46 -6.58
CA THR A 10 -7.99 -7.16 -5.97
C THR A 10 -7.87 -6.07 -7.03
N THR A 11 -8.86 -5.19 -7.12
CA THR A 11 -8.82 -4.01 -7.96
C THR A 11 -8.67 -2.74 -7.12
N VAL A 12 -7.92 -1.77 -7.65
CA VAL A 12 -7.70 -0.46 -7.03
C VAL A 12 -8.05 0.62 -8.06
N GLU A 13 -9.01 1.48 -7.74
CA GLU A 13 -9.37 2.62 -8.58
C GLU A 13 -8.53 3.84 -8.21
N LEU A 14 -7.75 4.32 -9.18
CA LEU A 14 -7.00 5.56 -9.12
C LEU A 14 -7.84 6.68 -9.73
N THR A 15 -7.73 7.87 -9.16
CA THR A 15 -8.46 9.07 -9.61
C THR A 15 -7.54 10.27 -9.56
N TRP A 16 -7.48 11.02 -10.65
CA TRP A 16 -6.76 12.28 -10.73
C TRP A 16 -7.68 13.38 -11.27
N ILE A 17 -7.99 14.34 -10.41
CA ILE A 17 -8.72 15.56 -10.72
C ILE A 17 -7.81 16.72 -10.29
N GLU A 18 -7.29 17.43 -11.29
CA GLU A 18 -6.32 18.50 -11.10
C GLU A 18 -6.70 19.43 -9.95
N LYS A 19 -5.80 19.58 -8.97
CA LYS A 19 -5.92 20.45 -7.78
C LYS A 19 -7.05 20.11 -6.80
N GLN A 20 -7.76 19.00 -6.99
CA GLN A 20 -8.88 18.61 -6.11
C GLN A 20 -8.70 17.24 -5.49
N VAL A 21 -8.42 16.21 -6.29
CA VAL A 21 -8.35 14.82 -5.83
C VAL A 21 -7.20 14.13 -6.53
N GLU A 22 -6.34 13.50 -5.75
CA GLU A 22 -5.25 12.68 -6.25
C GLU A 22 -5.25 11.36 -5.49
N ARG A 23 -5.40 10.26 -6.22
CA ARG A 23 -5.32 8.90 -5.70
C ARG A 23 -4.34 8.12 -6.55
N TRP A 24 -3.23 7.71 -5.96
CA TRP A 24 -2.12 7.06 -6.67
C TRP A 24 -1.46 6.01 -5.80
N LEU A 25 -0.67 5.13 -6.42
CA LEU A 25 0.19 4.21 -5.69
C LEU A 25 1.55 4.84 -5.45
N ARG A 26 2.00 4.82 -4.18
CA ARG A 26 3.40 5.11 -3.86
C ARG A 26 4.31 3.97 -4.26
N PHE A 27 3.86 2.72 -4.10
CA PHE A 27 4.50 1.53 -4.66
C PHE A 27 3.45 0.43 -4.87
N GLY A 28 3.78 -0.55 -5.70
CA GLY A 28 2.96 -1.73 -5.97
C GLY A 28 3.30 -2.31 -7.34
N ARG A 29 3.05 -3.61 -7.52
CA ARG A 29 3.25 -4.30 -8.80
C ARG A 29 1.89 -4.79 -9.34
N PRO A 30 1.15 -3.96 -10.10
CA PRO A 30 -0.12 -4.39 -10.67
C PRO A 30 0.11 -5.43 -11.77
N LEU A 31 -0.79 -6.40 -11.85
CA LEU A 31 -0.89 -7.36 -12.96
C LEU A 31 -1.44 -6.71 -14.24
N ALA A 32 -2.39 -5.79 -14.07
CA ALA A 32 -3.05 -5.11 -15.18
C ALA A 32 -3.34 -3.65 -14.82
N ASP A 33 -3.38 -2.82 -15.85
CA ASP A 33 -3.65 -1.39 -15.76
C ASP A 33 -4.63 -1.01 -16.86
N THR A 34 -5.87 -0.72 -16.46
CA THR A 34 -6.98 -0.42 -17.36
C THR A 34 -7.39 1.04 -17.21
N ILE A 35 -7.39 1.77 -18.32
CA ILE A 35 -7.90 3.15 -18.34
C ILE A 35 -9.44 3.09 -18.36
N LEU A 36 -10.09 3.71 -17.38
CA LEU A 36 -11.56 3.79 -17.35
C LEU A 36 -12.04 5.04 -18.08
N ASP A 37 -11.41 6.19 -17.79
CA ASP A 37 -11.62 7.45 -18.49
C ASP A 37 -10.40 8.37 -18.32
N ARG A 38 -10.52 9.65 -18.70
CA ARG A 38 -9.44 10.64 -18.62
C ARG A 38 -8.91 10.86 -17.20
N GLN A 39 -9.76 10.69 -16.18
CA GLN A 39 -9.45 10.98 -14.78
C GLN A 39 -9.27 9.72 -13.95
N ARG A 40 -9.66 8.53 -14.45
CA ARG A 40 -9.71 7.30 -13.67
C ARG A 40 -9.02 6.13 -14.35
N ARG A 41 -8.31 5.35 -13.55
CA ARG A 41 -7.66 4.10 -13.96
C ARG A 41 -7.94 3.02 -12.93
N MET A 42 -8.01 1.78 -13.38
CA MET A 42 -8.17 0.61 -12.52
C MET A 42 -6.93 -0.26 -12.61
N LEU A 43 -6.31 -0.53 -11.47
CA LEU A 43 -5.19 -1.45 -11.34
C LEU A 43 -5.68 -2.77 -10.77
N SER A 44 -5.19 -3.89 -11.28
CA SER A 44 -5.51 -5.23 -10.79
C SER A 44 -4.29 -5.88 -10.17
N PHE A 45 -4.47 -6.60 -9.07
CA PHE A 45 -3.40 -7.23 -8.30
C PHE A 45 -3.68 -8.70 -8.04
N ALA A 46 -2.63 -9.53 -8.11
CA ALA A 46 -2.69 -10.92 -7.65
C ALA A 46 -2.95 -10.98 -6.15
N PRO A 47 -3.58 -12.04 -5.60
CA PRO A 47 -3.54 -12.34 -4.17
C PRO A 47 -2.12 -12.28 -3.58
N GLY A 48 -1.98 -11.78 -2.35
CA GLY A 48 -0.70 -11.66 -1.64
C GLY A 48 0.19 -10.50 -2.08
N SER A 49 -0.19 -9.72 -3.09
CA SER A 49 0.51 -8.51 -3.51
C SER A 49 0.44 -7.43 -2.43
N VAL A 50 1.54 -6.72 -2.20
CA VAL A 50 1.56 -5.57 -1.27
C VAL A 50 1.71 -4.28 -2.05
N PHE A 51 0.91 -3.26 -1.72
CA PHE A 51 1.00 -1.93 -2.33
C PHE A 51 0.77 -0.84 -1.28
N ALA A 52 1.27 0.37 -1.57
CA ALA A 52 0.95 1.58 -0.81
C ALA A 52 0.07 2.50 -1.64
N PHE A 53 -1.14 2.76 -1.16
CA PHE A 53 -2.13 3.60 -1.82
C PHE A 53 -2.31 4.91 -1.07
N VAL A 54 -2.10 6.02 -1.77
CA VAL A 54 -2.26 7.37 -1.23
C VAL A 54 -3.57 7.95 -1.74
N ARG A 55 -4.37 8.50 -0.84
CA ARG A 55 -5.56 9.30 -1.16
C ARG A 55 -5.37 10.70 -0.61
N TRP A 56 -5.35 11.66 -1.51
CA TRP A 56 -5.27 13.07 -1.19
C TRP A 56 -6.43 13.82 -1.80
N ALA A 57 -6.97 14.78 -1.07
CA ALA A 57 -7.93 15.72 -1.60
C ALA A 57 -7.75 17.09 -0.93
N ALA A 58 -7.98 18.15 -1.70
CA ALA A 58 -8.03 19.50 -1.19
C ALA A 58 -9.26 20.24 -1.74
N ASN A 59 -9.71 21.22 -0.98
CA ASN A 59 -10.70 22.19 -1.42
C ASN A 59 -10.07 23.59 -1.46
N LYS A 60 -10.86 24.60 -1.81
CA LYS A 60 -10.43 26.02 -1.85
C LYS A 60 -9.91 26.58 -0.51
N TYR A 61 -10.05 25.85 0.59
CA TYR A 61 -9.63 26.23 1.93
C TYR A 61 -8.48 25.37 2.48
N GLY A 62 -7.96 24.41 1.71
CA GLY A 62 -6.83 23.57 2.10
C GLY A 62 -7.08 22.07 1.93
N THR A 63 -6.15 21.26 2.42
CA THR A 63 -6.22 19.79 2.40
C THR A 63 -7.40 19.28 3.23
N VAL A 64 -8.25 18.48 2.63
CA VAL A 64 -9.43 17.86 3.26
C VAL A 64 -9.19 16.37 3.53
N GLU A 65 -8.37 15.71 2.70
CA GLU A 65 -8.02 14.29 2.83
C GLU A 65 -6.51 14.13 2.65
N SER A 66 -5.86 13.42 3.57
CA SER A 66 -4.47 12.95 3.44
C SER A 66 -4.37 11.57 4.09
N HIS A 67 -4.50 10.52 3.29
CA HIS A 67 -4.43 9.14 3.75
C HIS A 67 -3.36 8.35 3.01
N ILE A 68 -2.71 7.44 3.72
CA ILE A 68 -1.88 6.39 3.14
C ILE A 68 -2.27 5.06 3.77
N ASP A 69 -2.54 4.08 2.90
CA ASP A 69 -2.79 2.69 3.24
C ASP A 69 -1.67 1.82 2.66
N ILE A 70 -1.08 0.94 3.47
CA ILE A 70 -0.28 -0.19 2.95
C ILE A 70 -1.13 -1.44 3.10
N VAL A 71 -1.44 -2.07 1.98
CA VAL A 71 -2.42 -3.15 1.90
C VAL A 71 -1.76 -4.38 1.29
N ARG A 72 -2.01 -5.55 1.88
CA ARG A 72 -1.80 -6.86 1.25
C ARG A 72 -3.12 -7.33 0.66
N THR A 73 -3.13 -7.66 -0.62
CA THR A 73 -4.28 -8.27 -1.28
C THR A 73 -4.51 -9.67 -0.75
N VAL A 74 -5.77 -10.06 -0.64
CA VAL A 74 -6.15 -11.34 -0.03
C VAL A 74 -6.62 -12.32 -1.10
N GLY A 75 -6.40 -13.62 -0.87
CA GLY A 75 -7.00 -14.68 -1.67
C GLY A 75 -8.46 -14.93 -1.31
N SER A 76 -9.08 -15.88 -2.01
CA SER A 76 -10.45 -16.31 -1.72
C SER A 76 -10.53 -16.96 -0.33
N GLY A 77 -11.50 -16.54 0.48
CA GLY A 77 -11.72 -17.08 1.83
C GLY A 77 -10.83 -16.49 2.93
N GLU A 78 -9.89 -15.61 2.60
CA GLU A 78 -9.13 -14.83 3.59
C GLU A 78 -9.97 -13.63 4.10
N ASP A 79 -9.84 -13.32 5.39
CA ASP A 79 -10.45 -12.12 5.98
C ASP A 79 -9.85 -10.84 5.39
N TYR A 80 -10.69 -9.83 5.17
CA TYR A 80 -10.26 -8.53 4.67
C TYR A 80 -10.94 -7.37 5.39
N GLN A 81 -10.29 -6.22 5.31
CA GLN A 81 -10.85 -4.93 5.72
C GLN A 81 -11.23 -4.14 4.47
N THR A 82 -12.34 -3.42 4.54
CA THR A 82 -12.76 -2.53 3.46
C THR A 82 -11.83 -1.33 3.41
N VAL A 83 -11.24 -1.07 2.23
CA VAL A 83 -10.41 0.11 1.98
C VAL A 83 -11.07 0.92 0.86
N PRO A 84 -11.34 2.22 1.03
CA PRO A 84 -11.96 3.02 -0.02
C PRO A 84 -11.18 2.92 -1.33
N CYS A 85 -11.91 2.67 -2.42
CA CYS A 85 -11.39 2.48 -3.79
C CYS A 85 -10.59 1.18 -4.01
N VAL A 86 -10.64 0.22 -3.07
CA VAL A 86 -10.04 -1.11 -3.19
C VAL A 86 -11.14 -2.15 -3.08
N GLN A 87 -11.28 -3.01 -4.09
CA GLN A 87 -12.29 -4.07 -4.10
C GLN A 87 -11.64 -5.45 -4.17
N PRO A 88 -12.06 -6.41 -3.32
CA PRO A 88 -13.05 -6.28 -2.24
C PRO A 88 -12.54 -5.50 -1.01
N GLY A 89 -11.23 -5.24 -0.97
CA GLY A 89 -10.52 -4.69 0.17
C GLY A 89 -9.16 -5.38 0.27
N GLY A 90 -8.64 -5.50 1.49
CA GLY A 90 -7.45 -6.31 1.73
C GLY A 90 -7.07 -6.32 3.20
N GLU A 91 -5.95 -6.94 3.51
CA GLU A 91 -5.35 -6.84 4.82
C GLU A 91 -4.61 -5.49 4.94
N VAL A 92 -5.12 -4.60 5.79
CA VAL A 92 -4.47 -3.31 6.05
C VAL A 92 -3.30 -3.52 7.02
N LEU A 93 -2.09 -3.36 6.48
CA LEU A 93 -0.84 -3.46 7.26
C LEU A 93 -0.50 -2.14 7.95
N LEU A 94 -0.87 -1.02 7.33
CA LEU A 94 -0.67 0.32 7.88
C LEU A 94 -1.76 1.25 7.33
N HIS A 95 -2.35 2.05 8.21
CA HIS A 95 -3.20 3.19 7.85
C HIS A 95 -2.73 4.45 8.57
N GLN A 96 -2.66 5.58 7.87
CA GLN A 96 -2.49 6.91 8.47
C GLN A 96 -3.33 7.95 7.74
N SER A 97 -3.91 8.90 8.47
CA SER A 97 -4.90 9.87 7.97
C SER A 97 -4.55 11.34 8.24
N SER A 98 -3.32 11.63 8.66
CA SER A 98 -2.85 13.00 8.87
C SER A 98 -1.59 13.27 8.08
N TRP A 99 -1.47 14.46 7.49
CA TRP A 99 -0.32 14.82 6.66
C TRP A 99 1.04 14.58 7.34
N PRO A 100 1.28 14.97 8.61
CA PRO A 100 2.57 14.70 9.25
C PRO A 100 2.91 13.20 9.36
N ARG A 101 1.90 12.34 9.59
CA ARG A 101 2.10 10.89 9.67
C ARG A 101 2.21 10.26 8.29
N VAL A 102 1.42 10.72 7.31
CA VAL A 102 1.54 10.31 5.90
C VAL A 102 2.95 10.61 5.38
N GLN A 103 3.43 11.83 5.61
CA GLN A 103 4.79 12.23 5.24
C GLN A 103 5.82 11.32 5.90
N ARG A 104 5.67 10.99 7.18
CA ARG A 104 6.58 10.07 7.87
C ARG A 104 6.60 8.67 7.27
N VAL A 105 5.46 8.17 6.78
CA VAL A 105 5.39 6.88 6.07
C VAL A 105 6.09 6.97 4.71
N LEU A 106 5.86 8.06 3.96
CA LEU A 106 6.54 8.31 2.69
C LEU A 106 8.07 8.34 2.87
N GLU A 107 8.57 9.04 3.89
CA GLU A 107 10.00 9.07 4.22
C GLU A 107 10.57 7.69 4.57
N VAL A 108 9.79 6.82 5.22
CA VAL A 108 10.22 5.44 5.51
C VAL A 108 10.27 4.61 4.23
N ILE A 109 9.33 4.80 3.31
CA ILE A 109 9.35 4.15 1.98
C ILE A 109 10.59 4.62 1.19
N ASP A 110 10.84 5.93 1.15
CA ASP A 110 12.04 6.49 0.50
C ASP A 110 13.33 5.90 1.08
N ALA A 111 13.40 5.74 2.41
CA ALA A 111 14.55 5.14 3.09
C ALA A 111 14.73 3.65 2.76
N VAL A 112 13.64 2.90 2.54
CA VAL A 112 13.69 1.51 2.07
C VAL A 112 14.22 1.45 0.64
N GLU A 113 13.68 2.28 -0.25
CA GLU A 113 14.11 2.35 -1.66
C GLU A 113 15.58 2.78 -1.78
N ALA A 114 16.05 3.69 -0.93
CA ALA A 114 17.46 4.10 -0.87
C ALA A 114 18.41 2.94 -0.48
N LEU A 115 17.89 1.86 0.09
CA LEU A 115 18.66 0.63 0.33
C LEU A 115 18.68 -0.31 -0.89
N ASP A 116 18.10 0.08 -2.03
CA ASP A 116 17.91 -0.77 -3.22
C ASP A 116 17.05 -2.00 -2.90
N ILE A 117 16.02 -1.79 -2.08
CA ILE A 117 15.02 -2.80 -1.70
C ILE A 117 13.68 -2.37 -2.27
N ASP A 118 13.02 -3.27 -3.00
CA ASP A 118 11.65 -3.03 -3.43
C ASP A 118 10.71 -3.05 -2.20
N PRO A 119 9.95 -1.98 -1.94
CA PRO A 119 9.00 -1.93 -0.83
C PRO A 119 7.93 -3.05 -0.85
N THR A 120 7.61 -3.60 -2.03
CA THR A 120 6.71 -4.74 -2.18
C THR A 120 7.26 -6.04 -1.59
N GLU A 121 8.59 -6.14 -1.43
CA GLU A 121 9.28 -7.31 -0.86
C GLU A 121 9.60 -7.13 0.64
N VAL A 122 9.25 -5.99 1.22
CA VAL A 122 9.39 -5.73 2.66
C VAL A 122 8.39 -6.59 3.43
N SER A 123 8.83 -7.12 4.57
CA SER A 123 8.01 -7.94 5.46
C SER A 123 6.72 -7.22 5.87
N PRO A 124 5.53 -7.85 5.72
CA PRO A 124 4.27 -7.29 6.22
C PRO A 124 4.31 -6.91 7.70
N ASP A 125 5.03 -7.68 8.52
CA ASP A 125 5.21 -7.39 9.96
C ASP A 125 5.95 -6.08 10.20
N TYR A 126 6.87 -5.68 9.32
CA TYR A 126 7.54 -4.39 9.43
C TYR A 126 6.56 -3.23 9.24
N TRP A 127 5.67 -3.34 8.25
CA TRP A 127 4.64 -2.33 8.02
C TRP A 127 3.65 -2.23 9.19
N ARG A 128 3.20 -3.37 9.75
CA ARG A 128 2.38 -3.38 10.97
C ARG A 128 3.11 -2.76 12.17
N HIS A 129 4.39 -3.08 12.35
CA HIS A 129 5.21 -2.50 13.41
C HIS A 129 5.38 -0.99 13.24
N LEU A 130 5.61 -0.50 12.02
CA LEU A 130 5.67 0.92 11.71
C LEU A 130 4.35 1.62 12.10
N HIS A 131 3.20 1.04 11.73
CA HIS A 131 1.89 1.56 12.12
C HIS A 131 1.78 1.72 13.64
N HIS A 132 2.07 0.66 14.40
CA HIS A 132 2.01 0.70 15.87
C HIS A 132 2.94 1.74 16.48
N ARG A 133 4.16 1.90 15.95
CA ARG A 133 5.11 2.93 16.42
C ARG A 133 4.59 4.33 16.18
N LEU A 134 4.02 4.59 15.01
CA LEU A 134 3.45 5.90 14.67
C LEU A 134 2.22 6.23 15.54
N GLU A 135 1.34 5.24 15.80
CA GLU A 135 0.22 5.43 16.73
C GLU A 135 0.69 5.73 18.16
N ALA A 136 1.74 5.04 18.61
CA ALA A 136 2.36 5.28 19.90
C ALA A 136 3.25 6.55 19.95
N ARG A 137 3.33 7.33 18.86
CA ARG A 137 4.22 8.51 18.71
C ARG A 137 5.69 8.22 18.98
N GLN A 138 6.12 6.99 18.67
CA GLN A 138 7.51 6.55 18.83
C GLN A 138 8.25 6.65 17.49
N GLN A 139 9.56 6.82 17.56
CA GLN A 139 10.38 6.90 16.35
C GLN A 139 10.35 5.56 15.60
N PRO A 140 10.05 5.53 14.30
CA PRO A 140 10.13 4.29 13.53
C PRO A 140 11.54 3.68 13.56
N ASP A 141 11.62 2.36 13.71
CA ASP A 141 12.88 1.65 13.53
C ASP A 141 13.23 1.62 12.04
N ALA A 142 14.50 1.90 11.73
CA ALA A 142 14.99 1.83 10.37
C ALA A 142 14.87 0.40 9.82
N TYR A 143 14.39 0.26 8.59
CA TYR A 143 14.53 -0.99 7.86
C TYR A 143 16.00 -1.18 7.47
N THR A 144 16.50 -2.41 7.50
CA THR A 144 17.91 -2.69 7.20
C THR A 144 18.05 -3.86 6.25
N LYS A 145 19.12 -3.87 5.45
CA LYS A 145 19.48 -5.00 4.57
C LYS A 145 19.63 -6.32 5.34
N ALA A 146 20.11 -6.27 6.59
CA ALA A 146 20.21 -7.45 7.45
C ALA A 146 18.83 -8.01 7.81
N ARG A 147 17.89 -7.14 8.21
CA ARG A 147 16.50 -7.52 8.49
C ARG A 147 15.80 -8.06 7.25
N HIS A 148 16.03 -7.44 6.09
CA HIS A 148 15.48 -7.89 4.82
C HIS A 148 15.95 -9.30 4.44
N ARG A 149 17.26 -9.57 4.52
CA ARG A 149 17.81 -10.92 4.26
C ARG A 149 17.25 -11.97 5.23
N ALA A 150 17.09 -11.62 6.51
CA ALA A 150 16.50 -12.52 7.50
C ALA A 150 15.02 -12.83 7.17
N TRP A 151 14.27 -11.84 6.70
CA TRP A 151 12.90 -12.02 6.22
C TRP A 151 12.83 -12.95 5.00
N LEU A 152 13.62 -12.70 3.95
CA LEU A 152 13.63 -13.52 2.75
C LEU A 152 13.94 -15.00 3.05
N ARG A 153 14.89 -15.26 3.97
CA ARG A 153 15.21 -16.61 4.43
C ARG A 153 14.02 -17.29 5.12
N ARG A 154 13.25 -16.57 5.95
CA ARG A 154 12.07 -17.12 6.61
C ARG A 154 10.95 -17.41 5.61
N ARG A 155 10.71 -16.49 4.68
CA ARG A 155 9.69 -16.65 3.63
C ARG A 155 9.96 -17.87 2.75
N ALA A 156 11.23 -18.20 2.46
CA ALA A 156 11.59 -19.37 1.67
C ALA A 156 11.39 -20.72 2.39
N LEU A 157 11.09 -20.73 3.69
CA LEU A 157 10.82 -21.94 4.47
C LEU A 157 9.33 -22.29 4.55
N HIS A 158 8.47 -21.44 4.00
CA HIS A 158 7.02 -21.59 3.93
C HIS A 158 6.57 -21.73 2.48
#